data_AF-A0A671L3Q1-F1
#
_entry.id   AF-A0A671L3Q1-F1
#
_cell.length_a   1.000
_cell.length_b   1.000
_cell.length_c   1.000
_cell.angle_alpha   90.00
_cell.angle_beta   90.00
_cell.angle_gamma   90.00
#
_symmetry.space_group_name_H-M   'P 1'
#
loop_
_entity.id
_entity.type
_entity.pdbx_description
1 polymer ?
#
loop_
_entity_poly.entity_id
_entity_poly.type
_entity_poly.pdbx_seq_one_letter_code
_entity_poly.pdbx_strand_id
1 'polypeptide(L)'
;MKNELSRVLQVLQEMHQKREEQKLNLGRLTDTINMLEQKKLHMCKSYEAAMQERNQRAVQLVEKEQELCIFYEKLNVLVKMIEDSNLKIQNMEDEISNLKIDQKEQERQNNFLRKQLSSKRALEEESILLQIQLSETKDRLTELEKACVNHTRARKLSGEDPSPEELIKKIEQLEVHLTDKEAQLLEMELVYEQVTRLSQRIQIKAENGKEDTLHLAKNVNELQAQIRERTRKMMAVVAELSMRQAECMTLQQEMKEKELQLDLCQRSVEQGLPPSDNIENEWLRCLRDQHRRQLAEEDEWNHLPNGVYTTAELRPNAYIPTDDPLPVPKHYGALAPFKPTEPGANIRHIRKPKNKPIEI
;
A
#
# COMPACT_ATOMS: atom_id res chain seq x y z
N MET A 1 63.65 30.19 82.32
CA MET A 1 64.30 28.86 82.27
C MET A 1 63.29 27.71 82.28
N LYS A 2 62.77 27.20 83.41
CA LYS A 2 61.86 26.01 83.42
C LYS A 2 60.50 26.23 82.72
N ASN A 3 59.88 27.39 82.89
CA ASN A 3 58.56 27.69 82.27
C ASN A 3 58.64 27.96 80.75
N GLU A 4 59.75 28.49 80.25
CA GLU A 4 59.97 28.69 78.82
C GLU A 4 60.29 27.37 78.13
N LEU A 5 61.09 26.52 78.77
CA LEU A 5 61.36 25.15 78.29
C LEU A 5 60.06 24.33 78.17
N SER A 6 59.17 24.45 79.15
CA SER A 6 57.85 23.79 79.13
C SER A 6 56.94 24.29 77.99
N ARG A 7 56.90 25.61 77.73
CA ARG A 7 56.15 26.17 76.59
C ARG A 7 56.71 25.72 75.24
N VAL A 8 58.04 25.70 75.09
CA VAL A 8 58.68 25.22 73.85
C VAL A 8 58.39 23.73 73.62
N LEU A 9 58.43 22.91 74.67
CA LEU A 9 58.04 21.49 74.60
C LEU A 9 56.58 21.29 74.19
N GLN A 10 55.65 22.09 74.72
CA GLN A 10 54.25 22.03 74.34
C GLN A 10 54.03 22.38 72.86
N VAL A 11 54.66 23.46 72.38
CA VAL A 11 54.59 23.84 70.95
C VAL A 11 55.19 22.76 70.05
N LEU A 12 56.30 22.14 70.45
CA LEU A 12 56.89 21.02 69.69
C LEU A 12 55.95 19.80 69.65
N GLN A 13 55.24 19.51 70.74
CA GLN A 13 54.26 18.42 70.80
C GLN A 13 53.03 18.70 69.94
N GLU A 14 52.50 19.93 69.96
CA GLU A 14 51.39 20.35 69.08
C GLU A 14 51.79 20.31 67.60
N MET A 15 53.01 20.75 67.27
CA MET A 15 53.54 20.66 65.90
C MET A 15 53.76 19.21 65.45
N HIS A 16 54.18 18.33 66.37
CA HIS A 16 54.27 16.89 66.10
C HIS A 16 52.89 16.27 65.85
N GLN A 17 51.88 16.59 66.67
CA GLN A 17 50.50 16.12 66.47
C GLN A 17 49.93 16.58 65.14
N LYS A 18 50.09 17.87 64.79
CA LYS A 18 49.68 18.40 63.48
C LYS A 18 50.37 17.70 62.31
N ARG A 19 51.66 17.37 62.45
CA ARG A 19 52.41 16.61 61.43
C ARG A 19 51.82 15.21 61.24
N GLU A 20 51.52 14.51 62.33
CA GLU A 20 50.92 13.16 62.25
C GLU A 20 49.49 13.21 61.68
N GLU A 21 48.68 14.20 62.04
CA GLU A 21 47.36 14.43 61.42
C GLU A 21 47.47 14.70 59.92
N GLN A 22 48.40 15.57 59.51
CA GLN A 22 48.65 15.85 58.08
C GLN A 22 49.14 14.61 57.34
N LYS A 23 50.00 13.79 57.95
CA LYS A 23 50.47 12.53 57.37
C LYS A 23 49.33 11.54 57.16
N LEU A 24 48.41 11.44 58.12
CA LEU A 24 47.23 10.60 58.01
C LEU A 24 46.26 11.09 56.93
N ASN A 25 46.05 12.41 56.84
CA ASN A 25 45.25 13.03 55.79
C ASN A 25 45.86 12.82 54.40
N LEU A 26 47.19 12.95 54.26
CA LEU A 26 47.90 12.64 53.02
C LEU A 26 47.73 11.17 52.61
N GLY A 27 47.77 10.24 53.56
CA GLY A 27 47.46 8.83 53.33
C GLY A 27 46.05 8.62 52.75
N ARG A 28 45.03 9.19 53.41
CA ARG A 28 43.63 9.10 52.93
C ARG A 28 43.43 9.70 51.54
N LEU A 29 44.05 10.85 51.26
CA LEU A 29 44.00 11.49 49.95
C LEU A 29 44.68 10.63 48.89
N THR A 30 45.82 10.02 49.21
CA THR A 30 46.55 9.10 48.31
C THR A 30 45.68 7.87 47.98
N ASP A 31 45.03 7.27 48.97
CA ASP A 31 44.11 6.14 48.75
C ASP A 31 42.92 6.53 47.87
N THR A 32 42.38 7.73 48.08
CA THR A 32 41.27 8.27 47.27
C THR A 32 41.71 8.51 45.83
N ILE A 33 42.91 9.07 45.62
CA ILE A 33 43.49 9.28 44.29
C ILE A 33 43.67 7.92 43.59
N ASN A 34 44.28 6.94 44.26
CA ASN A 34 44.47 5.60 43.70
C ASN A 34 43.15 4.93 43.30
N MET A 35 42.11 5.04 44.13
CA MET A 35 40.78 4.53 43.81
C MET A 35 40.18 5.24 42.58
N LEU A 36 40.29 6.57 42.50
CA LEU A 36 39.78 7.34 41.37
C LEU A 36 40.53 7.01 40.07
N GLU A 37 41.85 6.81 40.13
CA GLU A 37 42.66 6.39 39.00
C GLU A 37 42.26 5.00 38.49
N GLN A 38 42.01 4.05 39.40
CA GLN A 38 41.50 2.72 39.03
C GLN A 38 40.11 2.81 38.37
N LYS A 39 39.20 3.63 38.93
CA LYS A 39 37.87 3.86 38.33
C LYS A 39 37.98 4.48 36.95
N LYS A 40 38.84 5.47 36.76
CA LYS A 40 39.12 6.09 35.45
C LYS A 40 39.63 5.04 34.47
N LEU A 41 40.61 4.23 34.86
CA LEU A 41 41.16 3.18 33.99
C LEU A 41 40.09 2.16 33.59
N HIS A 42 39.25 1.74 34.53
CA HIS A 42 38.13 0.85 34.23
C HIS A 42 37.14 1.46 33.24
N MET A 43 36.76 2.72 33.45
CA MET A 43 35.87 3.46 32.54
C MET A 43 36.47 3.61 31.15
N CYS A 44 37.76 3.95 31.03
CA CYS A 44 38.46 4.02 29.75
C CYS A 44 38.44 2.67 29.02
N LYS A 45 38.72 1.56 29.70
CA LYS A 45 38.67 0.21 29.10
C LYS A 45 37.26 -0.18 28.64
N SER A 46 36.24 0.12 29.46
CA SER A 46 34.85 -0.13 29.10
C SER A 46 34.42 0.68 27.88
N TYR A 47 34.82 1.95 27.82
CA TYR A 47 34.57 2.83 26.68
C TYR A 47 35.29 2.33 25.41
N GLU A 48 36.56 1.95 25.51
CA GLU A 48 37.32 1.38 24.40
C GLU A 48 36.66 0.11 23.86
N ALA A 49 36.19 -0.79 24.73
CA ALA A 49 35.48 -2.00 24.33
C ALA A 49 34.16 -1.69 23.62
N ALA A 50 33.35 -0.77 24.16
CA ALA A 50 32.12 -0.33 23.52
C ALA A 50 32.37 0.35 22.16
N MET A 51 33.46 1.11 22.04
CA MET A 51 33.86 1.74 20.78
C MET A 51 34.30 0.71 19.74
N GLN A 52 35.06 -0.31 20.15
CA GLN A 52 35.44 -1.42 19.27
C GLN A 52 34.22 -2.19 18.78
N GLU A 53 33.28 -2.52 19.67
CA GLU A 53 32.04 -3.21 19.29
C GLU A 53 31.21 -2.38 18.31
N ARG A 54 31.05 -1.07 18.57
CA ARG A 54 30.38 -0.16 17.65
C ARG A 54 31.05 -0.14 16.27
N ASN A 55 32.39 -0.07 16.24
CA ASN A 55 33.13 -0.04 14.98
C ASN A 55 32.99 -1.36 14.21
N GLN A 56 33.00 -2.51 14.90
CA GLN A 56 32.75 -3.82 14.28
C GLN A 56 31.35 -3.90 13.68
N ARG A 57 30.32 -3.46 14.42
CA ARG A 57 28.94 -3.39 13.90
C ARG A 57 28.81 -2.44 12.71
N ALA A 58 29.52 -1.32 12.72
CA ALA A 58 29.53 -0.38 11.60
C ALA A 58 30.14 -0.99 10.33
N VAL A 59 31.22 -1.77 10.46
CA VAL A 59 31.81 -2.51 9.32
C VAL A 59 30.82 -3.54 8.78
N GLN A 60 30.20 -4.33 9.65
CA GLN A 60 29.17 -5.31 9.23
C GLN A 60 27.98 -4.65 8.54
N LEU A 61 27.54 -3.49 9.00
CA LEU A 61 26.46 -2.75 8.37
C LEU A 61 26.82 -2.35 6.93
N VAL A 62 28.03 -1.83 6.72
CA VAL A 62 28.52 -1.45 5.37
C VAL A 62 28.62 -2.67 4.46
N GLU A 63 29.11 -3.81 4.96
CA GLU A 63 29.15 -5.06 4.20
C GLU A 63 27.74 -5.50 3.76
N LYS A 64 26.75 -5.39 4.66
CA LYS A 64 25.35 -5.71 4.34
C LYS A 64 24.73 -4.73 3.35
N GLU A 65 25.04 -3.45 3.44
CA GLU A 65 24.61 -2.45 2.47
C GLU A 65 25.19 -2.74 1.07
N GLN A 66 26.45 -3.15 0.98
CA GLN A 66 27.09 -3.55 -0.28
C GLN A 66 26.43 -4.82 -0.87
N GLU A 67 26.14 -5.83 -0.04
CA GLU A 67 25.39 -7.02 -0.46
C GLU A 67 24.02 -6.63 -1.05
N LEU A 68 23.30 -5.71 -0.40
CA LEU A 68 22.02 -5.22 -0.89
C LEU A 68 22.15 -4.53 -2.25
N CYS A 69 23.16 -3.67 -2.45
CA CYS A 69 23.43 -3.05 -3.76
C CYS A 69 23.63 -4.10 -4.85
N ILE A 70 24.43 -5.14 -4.59
CA ILE A 70 24.65 -6.24 -5.54
C ILE A 70 23.34 -6.96 -5.85
N PHE A 71 22.48 -7.19 -4.86
CA PHE A 71 21.18 -7.81 -5.09
C PHE A 71 20.25 -6.93 -5.92
N TYR A 72 20.23 -5.61 -5.71
CA TYR A 72 19.45 -4.69 -6.53
C TYR A 72 19.93 -4.66 -7.98
N GLU A 73 21.24 -4.67 -8.22
CA GLU A 73 21.79 -4.76 -9.57
C GLU A 73 21.38 -6.07 -10.26
N LYS A 74 21.50 -7.20 -9.56
CA LYS A 74 21.05 -8.50 -10.06
C LYS A 74 19.55 -8.51 -10.37
N LEU A 75 18.74 -7.95 -9.49
CA LEU A 75 17.30 -7.84 -9.69
C LEU A 75 16.98 -7.02 -10.93
N ASN A 76 17.64 -5.87 -11.11
CA ASN A 76 17.43 -5.01 -12.27
C ASN A 76 17.81 -5.70 -13.59
N VAL A 77 18.89 -6.50 -13.61
CA VAL A 77 19.25 -7.30 -14.78
C VAL A 77 18.19 -8.37 -15.07
N LEU A 78 17.70 -9.06 -14.04
CA LEU A 78 16.66 -10.07 -14.21
C LEU A 78 15.33 -9.48 -14.69
N VAL A 79 14.94 -8.31 -14.17
CA VAL A 79 13.73 -7.59 -14.62
C VAL A 79 13.83 -7.24 -16.11
N LYS A 80 14.96 -6.66 -16.54
CA LYS A 80 15.18 -6.36 -17.98
C LYS A 80 15.16 -7.62 -18.84
N MET A 81 15.77 -8.71 -18.36
CA MET A 81 15.74 -9.99 -19.07
C MET A 81 14.32 -10.54 -19.23
N ILE A 82 13.47 -10.39 -18.21
CA ILE A 82 12.06 -10.78 -18.26
C ILE A 82 11.32 -9.91 -19.28
N GLU A 83 11.50 -8.59 -19.26
CA GLU A 83 10.90 -7.66 -20.23
C GLU A 83 11.28 -8.02 -21.66
N ASP A 84 12.57 -8.24 -21.93
CA ASP A 84 13.08 -8.67 -23.24
C ASP A 84 12.50 -10.04 -23.66
N SER A 85 12.36 -10.96 -22.70
CA SER A 85 11.77 -12.28 -22.97
C SER A 85 10.29 -12.19 -23.29
N ASN A 86 9.54 -11.34 -22.59
CA ASN A 86 8.12 -11.11 -22.82
C ASN A 86 7.88 -10.48 -24.20
N LEU A 87 8.73 -9.53 -24.60
CA LEU A 87 8.67 -8.95 -25.93
C LEU A 87 8.91 -10.00 -27.03
N LYS A 88 9.87 -10.91 -26.82
CA LYS A 88 10.11 -12.03 -27.77
C LYS A 88 8.92 -12.97 -27.85
N ILE A 89 8.29 -13.29 -26.72
CA ILE A 89 7.09 -14.14 -26.68
C ILE A 89 5.95 -13.45 -27.45
N GLN A 90 5.70 -12.16 -27.22
CA GLN A 90 4.68 -11.41 -27.94
C GLN A 90 4.92 -11.42 -29.45
N ASN A 91 6.16 -11.17 -29.89
CA ASN A 91 6.50 -11.22 -31.32
C ASN A 91 6.23 -12.61 -31.92
N MET A 92 6.56 -13.70 -31.19
CA MET A 92 6.27 -15.07 -31.64
C MET A 92 4.76 -15.36 -31.67
N GLU A 93 3.99 -14.84 -30.72
CA GLU A 93 2.52 -14.98 -30.71
C GLU A 93 1.86 -14.25 -31.88
N ASP A 94 2.38 -13.08 -32.25
CA ASP A 94 1.95 -12.32 -33.42
C ASP A 94 2.31 -13.07 -34.72
N GLU A 95 3.52 -13.62 -34.83
CA GLU A 95 3.93 -14.47 -35.96
C GLU A 95 3.03 -15.70 -36.10
N ILE A 96 2.73 -16.40 -34.99
CA ILE A 96 1.80 -17.54 -34.98
C ILE A 96 0.41 -17.10 -35.45
N SER A 97 -0.07 -15.93 -35.03
CA SER A 97 -1.37 -15.41 -35.42
C SER A 97 -1.42 -15.07 -36.92
N ASN A 98 -0.36 -14.48 -37.46
CA ASN A 98 -0.23 -14.20 -38.89
C ASN A 98 -0.19 -15.50 -39.70
N LEU A 99 0.63 -16.47 -39.31
CA LEU A 99 0.70 -17.77 -39.97
C LEU A 99 -0.64 -18.52 -39.96
N LYS A 100 -1.43 -18.39 -38.90
CA LYS A 100 -2.80 -18.96 -38.84
C LYS A 100 -3.75 -18.28 -39.84
N ILE A 101 -3.61 -16.98 -40.07
CA ILE A 101 -4.40 -16.26 -41.08
C ILE A 101 -4.00 -16.74 -42.48
N ASP A 102 -2.70 -16.83 -42.74
CA ASP A 102 -2.17 -17.32 -44.02
C ASP A 102 -2.61 -18.76 -44.29
N GLN A 103 -2.55 -19.63 -43.28
CA GLN A 103 -3.04 -21.00 -43.39
C GLN A 103 -4.52 -21.04 -43.81
N LYS A 104 -5.38 -20.26 -43.14
CA LYS A 104 -6.81 -20.20 -43.47
C LYS A 104 -7.04 -19.68 -44.89
N GLU A 105 -6.27 -18.70 -45.34
CA GLU A 105 -6.38 -18.18 -46.71
C GLU A 105 -5.95 -19.24 -47.73
N GLN A 106 -4.85 -19.95 -47.49
CA GLN A 106 -4.41 -21.07 -48.34
C GLN A 106 -5.44 -22.22 -48.39
N GLU A 107 -6.11 -22.51 -47.27
CA GLU A 107 -7.22 -23.47 -47.23
C GLU A 107 -8.42 -23.00 -48.07
N ARG A 108 -8.77 -21.70 -48.01
CA ARG A 108 -9.83 -21.11 -48.86
C ARG A 108 -9.48 -21.19 -50.34
N GLN A 109 -8.25 -20.86 -50.71
CA GLN A 109 -7.75 -20.96 -52.09
C GLN A 109 -7.77 -22.41 -52.59
N ASN A 110 -7.33 -23.36 -51.78
CA ASN A 110 -7.42 -24.79 -52.12
C ASN A 110 -8.87 -25.24 -52.35
N ASN A 111 -9.79 -24.84 -51.48
CA ASN A 111 -11.21 -25.18 -51.62
C ASN A 111 -11.82 -24.56 -52.89
N PHE A 112 -11.44 -23.33 -53.23
CA PHE A 112 -11.84 -22.69 -54.47
C PHE A 112 -11.32 -23.45 -55.69
N LEU A 113 -10.01 -23.75 -55.73
CA LEU A 113 -9.39 -24.50 -56.83
C LEU A 113 -10.00 -25.89 -56.99
N ARG A 114 -10.33 -26.58 -55.89
CA ARG A 114 -11.03 -27.88 -55.93
C ARG A 114 -12.39 -27.78 -56.61
N LYS A 115 -13.18 -26.74 -56.31
CA LYS A 115 -14.49 -26.49 -56.96
C LYS A 115 -14.33 -26.13 -58.44
N GLN A 116 -13.34 -25.31 -58.76
CA GLN A 116 -13.05 -24.97 -60.16
C GLN A 116 -12.64 -26.21 -60.97
N LEU A 117 -11.83 -27.09 -60.37
CA LEU A 117 -11.41 -28.34 -60.99
C LEU A 117 -12.57 -29.31 -61.23
N SER A 118 -13.53 -29.41 -60.29
CA SER A 118 -14.73 -30.23 -60.53
C SER A 118 -15.61 -29.67 -61.66
N SER A 119 -15.74 -28.34 -61.76
CA SER A 119 -16.48 -27.71 -62.86
C SER A 119 -15.78 -27.93 -64.20
N LYS A 120 -14.44 -27.82 -64.24
CA LYS A 120 -13.66 -28.08 -65.45
C LYS A 120 -13.84 -29.53 -65.95
N ARG A 121 -13.82 -30.51 -65.04
CA ARG A 121 -14.06 -31.92 -65.39
C ARG A 121 -15.45 -32.14 -65.98
N ALA A 122 -16.49 -31.53 -65.41
CA ALA A 122 -17.85 -31.62 -65.95
C ALA A 122 -17.94 -31.04 -67.38
N LEU A 123 -17.28 -29.91 -67.65
CA LEU A 123 -17.22 -29.32 -69.00
C LEU A 123 -16.41 -30.18 -69.98
N GLU A 124 -15.32 -30.81 -69.53
CA GLU A 124 -14.54 -31.75 -70.36
C GLU A 124 -15.38 -32.98 -70.73
N GLU A 125 -16.15 -33.54 -69.80
CA GLU A 125 -17.09 -34.65 -70.04
C GLU A 125 -18.16 -34.26 -71.07
N GLU A 126 -18.76 -33.07 -70.92
CA GLU A 126 -19.73 -32.54 -71.88
C GLU A 126 -19.13 -32.33 -73.27
N SER A 127 -17.90 -31.79 -73.33
CA SER A 127 -17.17 -31.62 -74.60
C SER A 127 -16.90 -32.96 -75.30
N ILE A 128 -16.52 -34.00 -74.55
CA ILE A 128 -16.31 -35.34 -75.10
C ILE A 128 -17.63 -35.90 -75.64
N LEU A 129 -18.73 -35.77 -74.88
CA LEU A 129 -20.05 -36.25 -75.28
C LEU A 129 -20.55 -35.56 -76.55
N LEU A 130 -20.42 -34.23 -76.62
CA LEU A 130 -20.76 -33.45 -77.82
C LEU A 130 -19.89 -33.86 -79.02
N GLN A 131 -18.61 -34.17 -78.80
CA GLN A 131 -17.73 -34.61 -79.88
C GLN A 131 -18.10 -36.00 -80.40
N ILE A 132 -18.54 -36.92 -79.52
CA ILE A 132 -19.09 -38.23 -79.91
C ILE A 132 -20.37 -38.03 -80.73
N GLN A 133 -21.32 -37.23 -80.25
CA GLN A 133 -22.57 -36.93 -80.99
C GLN A 133 -22.30 -36.30 -82.36
N LEU A 134 -21.29 -35.42 -82.45
CA LEU A 134 -20.87 -34.82 -83.71
C LEU A 134 -20.26 -35.87 -84.66
N SER A 135 -19.49 -36.84 -84.15
CA SER A 135 -19.01 -37.94 -85.00
C SER A 135 -20.15 -38.83 -85.49
N GLU A 136 -21.10 -39.21 -84.63
CA GLU A 136 -22.25 -40.04 -85.01
C GLU A 136 -23.13 -39.34 -86.06
N THR A 137 -23.38 -38.04 -85.89
CA THR A 137 -24.15 -37.26 -86.87
C THR A 137 -23.41 -37.10 -88.19
N LYS A 138 -22.08 -36.92 -88.17
CA LYS A 138 -21.25 -36.93 -89.39
C LYS A 138 -21.28 -38.28 -90.08
N ASP A 139 -21.12 -39.38 -89.35
CA ASP A 139 -21.17 -40.72 -89.93
C ASP A 139 -22.54 -40.96 -90.59
N ARG A 140 -23.62 -40.62 -89.89
CA ARG A 140 -25.00 -40.69 -90.42
C ARG A 140 -25.20 -39.78 -91.64
N LEU A 141 -24.61 -38.59 -91.66
CA LEU A 141 -24.62 -37.70 -92.81
C LEU A 141 -23.88 -38.34 -94.00
N THR A 142 -22.69 -38.91 -93.79
CA THR A 142 -21.94 -39.59 -94.86
C THR A 142 -22.67 -40.83 -95.38
N GLU A 143 -23.37 -41.57 -94.51
CA GLU A 143 -24.25 -42.68 -94.93
C GLU A 143 -25.41 -42.18 -95.80
N LEU A 144 -26.08 -41.10 -95.39
CA LEU A 144 -27.16 -40.46 -96.16
C LEU A 144 -26.65 -39.87 -97.48
N GLU A 145 -25.48 -39.25 -97.49
CA GLU A 145 -24.81 -38.75 -98.69
C GLU A 145 -24.47 -39.90 -99.64
N LYS A 146 -23.88 -41.00 -99.15
CA LYS A 146 -23.66 -42.21 -99.97
C LYS A 146 -24.97 -42.78 -100.52
N ALA A 147 -26.04 -42.76 -99.73
CA ALA A 147 -27.38 -43.16 -100.20
C ALA A 147 -27.96 -42.18 -101.24
N CYS A 148 -27.59 -40.90 -101.18
CA CYS A 148 -27.98 -39.84 -102.12
C CYS A 148 -27.11 -39.77 -103.39
N VAL A 149 -25.88 -40.30 -103.38
CA VAL A 149 -24.96 -40.37 -104.54
C VAL A 149 -25.34 -41.48 -105.53
N ASN A 150 -26.51 -42.09 -105.37
CA ASN A 150 -27.14 -42.83 -106.47
C ASN A 150 -27.48 -41.87 -107.63
N HIS A 151 -26.63 -41.86 -108.67
CA HIS A 151 -26.78 -41.04 -109.89
C HIS A 151 -28.07 -41.34 -110.71
N THR A 152 -28.90 -42.29 -110.27
CA THR A 152 -30.23 -42.59 -110.85
C THR A 152 -31.40 -42.06 -110.01
N ARG A 153 -31.14 -41.37 -108.89
CA ARG A 153 -32.18 -40.87 -107.98
C ARG A 153 -32.26 -39.34 -107.93
N ALA A 154 -32.08 -38.69 -109.08
CA ALA A 154 -32.65 -37.38 -109.29
C ALA A 154 -34.18 -37.51 -109.39
N ARG A 155 -34.84 -37.68 -108.24
CA ARG A 155 -36.28 -37.42 -108.15
C ARG A 155 -36.41 -35.90 -108.20
N LYS A 156 -36.99 -35.36 -109.27
CA LYS A 156 -37.61 -34.03 -109.18
C LYS A 156 -38.54 -34.09 -107.97
N LEU A 157 -38.20 -33.38 -106.90
CA LEU A 157 -39.15 -33.18 -105.82
C LEU A 157 -40.30 -32.40 -106.45
N SER A 158 -41.42 -33.10 -106.63
CA SER A 158 -42.71 -32.44 -106.71
C SER A 158 -42.95 -31.88 -105.33
N GLY A 159 -42.56 -30.62 -105.13
CA GLY A 159 -43.29 -29.78 -104.20
C GLY A 159 -44.45 -29.22 -104.99
N GLU A 160 -45.64 -29.73 -104.77
CA GLU A 160 -46.81 -28.86 -104.92
C GLU A 160 -46.74 -27.88 -103.74
N ASP A 161 -46.95 -26.60 -104.00
CA ASP A 161 -47.17 -25.64 -102.93
C ASP A 161 -48.31 -26.20 -102.07
N PRO A 162 -48.11 -26.31 -100.74
CA PRO A 162 -49.11 -26.91 -99.88
C PRO A 162 -50.44 -26.23 -100.15
N SER A 163 -51.47 -27.04 -100.37
CA SER A 163 -52.79 -26.49 -100.65
C SER A 163 -53.19 -25.58 -99.48
N PRO A 164 -53.98 -24.52 -99.71
CA PRO A 164 -54.42 -23.64 -98.64
C PRO A 164 -55.02 -24.41 -97.44
N GLU A 165 -55.61 -25.59 -97.65
CA GLU A 165 -56.11 -26.46 -96.57
C GLU A 165 -55.00 -27.10 -95.73
N GLU A 166 -53.85 -27.45 -96.31
CA GLU A 166 -52.71 -28.01 -95.59
C GLU A 166 -51.99 -26.94 -94.75
N LEU A 167 -51.90 -25.72 -95.29
CA LEU A 167 -51.41 -24.55 -94.55
C LEU A 167 -52.34 -24.20 -93.38
N ILE A 168 -53.66 -24.24 -93.58
CA ILE A 168 -54.65 -24.02 -92.52
C ILE A 168 -54.50 -25.07 -91.41
N LYS A 169 -54.41 -26.36 -91.76
CA LYS A 169 -54.15 -27.42 -90.76
C LYS A 169 -52.85 -27.21 -89.99
N LYS A 170 -51.81 -26.68 -90.65
CA LYS A 170 -50.53 -26.40 -90.00
C LYS A 170 -50.61 -25.19 -89.07
N ILE A 171 -51.35 -24.16 -89.47
CA ILE A 171 -51.65 -22.99 -88.63
C ILE A 171 -52.43 -23.44 -87.39
N GLU A 172 -53.48 -24.24 -87.54
CA GLU A 172 -54.25 -24.79 -86.40
C GLU A 172 -53.36 -25.58 -85.43
N GLN A 173 -52.44 -26.41 -85.94
CA GLN A 173 -51.47 -27.12 -85.10
C GLN A 173 -50.53 -26.18 -84.34
N LEU A 174 -50.06 -25.12 -84.99
CA LEU A 174 -49.18 -24.14 -84.37
C LEU A 174 -49.91 -23.27 -83.35
N GLU A 175 -51.19 -22.95 -83.60
CA GLU A 175 -52.06 -22.26 -82.65
C GLU A 175 -52.26 -23.11 -81.39
N VAL A 176 -52.52 -24.40 -81.52
CA VAL A 176 -52.61 -25.31 -80.37
C VAL A 176 -51.28 -25.34 -79.59
N HIS A 177 -50.14 -25.47 -80.28
CA HIS A 177 -48.83 -25.42 -79.64
C HIS A 177 -48.54 -24.08 -78.95
N LEU A 178 -48.99 -22.96 -79.53
CA LEU A 178 -48.88 -21.64 -78.93
C LEU A 178 -49.69 -21.58 -77.63
N THR A 179 -50.94 -22.05 -77.65
CA THR A 179 -51.79 -22.08 -76.45
C THR A 179 -51.21 -22.93 -75.32
N ASP A 180 -50.59 -24.08 -75.64
CA ASP A 180 -49.88 -24.91 -74.66
C ASP A 180 -48.69 -24.17 -74.04
N LYS A 181 -47.97 -23.37 -74.84
CA LYS A 181 -46.83 -22.58 -74.37
C LYS A 181 -47.24 -21.39 -73.53
N GLU A 182 -48.33 -20.72 -73.89
CA GLU A 182 -48.92 -19.65 -73.09
C GLU A 182 -49.40 -20.17 -71.73
N ALA A 183 -50.02 -21.36 -71.69
CA ALA A 183 -50.40 -22.02 -70.44
C ALA A 183 -49.18 -22.34 -69.55
N GLN A 184 -48.10 -22.88 -70.12
CA GLN A 184 -46.85 -23.14 -69.39
C GLN A 184 -46.21 -21.85 -68.84
N LEU A 185 -46.31 -20.74 -69.58
CA LEU A 185 -45.77 -19.46 -69.15
C LEU A 185 -46.56 -18.91 -67.96
N LEU A 186 -47.90 -18.98 -68.00
CA LEU A 186 -48.78 -18.62 -66.89
C LEU A 186 -48.47 -19.42 -65.62
N GLU A 187 -48.22 -20.73 -65.74
CA GLU A 187 -47.81 -21.56 -64.60
C GLU A 187 -46.48 -21.08 -63.99
N MET A 188 -45.49 -20.75 -64.82
CA MET A 188 -44.20 -20.23 -64.36
C MET A 188 -44.32 -18.85 -63.72
N GLU A 189 -45.18 -17.97 -64.22
CA GLU A 189 -45.45 -16.66 -63.61
C GLU A 189 -46.05 -16.80 -62.21
N LEU A 190 -47.01 -17.72 -62.03
CA LEU A 190 -47.59 -18.00 -60.70
C LEU A 190 -46.55 -18.53 -59.71
N VAL A 191 -45.67 -19.42 -60.15
CA VAL A 191 -44.56 -19.93 -59.32
C VAL A 191 -43.60 -18.80 -58.98
N TYR A 192 -43.22 -17.97 -59.95
CA TYR A 192 -42.35 -16.82 -59.74
C TYR A 192 -42.94 -15.84 -58.72
N GLU A 193 -44.22 -15.52 -58.82
CA GLU A 193 -44.90 -14.64 -57.87
C GLU A 193 -44.89 -15.23 -56.45
N GLN A 194 -45.17 -16.54 -56.31
CA GLN A 194 -45.09 -17.21 -55.01
C GLN A 194 -43.68 -17.16 -54.41
N VAL A 195 -42.65 -17.48 -55.20
CA VAL A 195 -41.24 -17.45 -54.76
C VAL A 195 -40.84 -16.03 -54.35
N THR A 196 -41.23 -15.04 -55.15
CA THR A 196 -40.96 -13.62 -54.87
C THR A 196 -41.59 -13.19 -53.55
N ARG A 197 -42.86 -13.55 -53.32
CA ARG A 197 -43.57 -13.26 -52.06
C ARG A 197 -42.92 -13.93 -50.85
N LEU A 198 -42.50 -15.19 -50.99
CA LEU A 198 -41.80 -15.92 -49.92
C LEU A 198 -40.43 -15.29 -49.61
N SER A 199 -39.67 -14.93 -50.64
CA SER A 199 -38.37 -14.26 -50.51
C SER A 199 -38.50 -12.92 -49.77
N GLN A 200 -39.44 -12.07 -50.21
CA GLN A 200 -39.72 -10.79 -49.55
C GLN A 200 -40.11 -10.96 -48.08
N ARG A 201 -40.95 -11.96 -47.76
CA ARG A 201 -41.34 -12.25 -46.37
C ARG A 201 -40.14 -12.68 -45.50
N ILE A 202 -39.22 -13.46 -46.05
CA ILE A 202 -37.98 -13.86 -45.34
C ILE A 202 -37.09 -12.64 -45.15
N GLN A 203 -36.95 -11.79 -46.17
CA GLN A 203 -36.14 -10.58 -46.09
C GLN A 203 -36.65 -9.62 -45.01
N ILE A 204 -37.95 -9.34 -44.98
CA ILE A 204 -38.56 -8.48 -43.94
C ILE A 204 -38.33 -9.06 -42.55
N LYS A 205 -38.48 -10.38 -42.38
CA LYS A 205 -38.18 -11.03 -41.09
C LYS A 205 -36.71 -10.91 -40.69
N ALA A 206 -35.79 -11.05 -41.64
CA ALA A 206 -34.36 -10.91 -41.40
C ALA A 206 -33.99 -9.46 -41.04
N GLU A 207 -34.61 -8.48 -41.70
CA GLU A 207 -34.42 -7.05 -41.41
C GLU A 207 -34.95 -6.69 -40.02
N ASN A 208 -36.16 -7.13 -39.65
CA ASN A 208 -36.70 -6.91 -38.31
C ASN A 208 -35.83 -7.57 -37.23
N GLY A 209 -35.31 -8.78 -37.48
CA GLY A 209 -34.42 -9.47 -36.54
C GLY A 209 -33.08 -8.77 -36.31
N LYS A 210 -32.59 -7.97 -37.28
CA LYS A 210 -31.35 -7.18 -37.12
C LYS A 210 -31.50 -6.07 -36.09
N GLU A 211 -32.66 -5.42 -36.04
CA GLU A 211 -32.89 -4.33 -35.07
C GLU A 211 -32.98 -4.87 -33.64
N ASP A 212 -33.68 -6.00 -33.44
CA ASP A 212 -33.75 -6.69 -32.15
C ASP A 212 -32.36 -7.15 -31.66
N THR A 213 -31.55 -7.74 -32.56
CA THR A 213 -30.18 -8.16 -32.21
C THR A 213 -29.28 -6.97 -31.89
N LEU A 214 -29.42 -5.85 -32.61
CA LEU A 214 -28.68 -4.63 -32.32
C LEU A 214 -29.05 -4.04 -30.96
N HIS A 215 -30.35 -4.00 -30.64
CA HIS A 215 -30.83 -3.56 -29.33
C HIS A 215 -30.32 -4.45 -28.20
N LEU A 216 -30.36 -5.77 -28.37
CA LEU A 216 -29.80 -6.72 -27.41
C LEU A 216 -28.29 -6.51 -27.22
N ALA A 217 -27.53 -6.30 -28.29
CA ALA A 217 -26.10 -6.04 -28.22
C ALA A 217 -25.78 -4.75 -27.44
N LYS A 218 -26.56 -3.68 -27.63
CA LYS A 218 -26.44 -2.45 -26.84
C LYS A 218 -26.71 -2.70 -25.36
N ASN A 219 -27.79 -3.40 -25.02
CA ASN A 219 -28.13 -3.72 -23.64
C ASN A 219 -27.05 -4.57 -22.96
N VAL A 220 -26.48 -5.56 -23.67
CA VAL A 220 -25.37 -6.37 -23.14
C VAL A 220 -24.14 -5.51 -22.86
N ASN A 221 -23.79 -4.59 -23.77
CA ASN A 221 -22.67 -3.68 -23.57
C ASN A 221 -22.87 -2.73 -22.38
N GLU A 222 -24.09 -2.21 -22.20
CA GLU A 222 -24.44 -1.39 -21.03
C GLU A 222 -24.33 -2.18 -19.73
N LEU A 223 -24.87 -3.40 -19.68
CA LEU A 223 -24.75 -4.28 -18.52
C LEU A 223 -23.28 -4.61 -18.21
N GLN A 224 -22.45 -4.87 -19.22
CA GLN A 224 -21.02 -5.08 -19.01
C GLN A 224 -20.34 -3.84 -18.42
N ALA A 225 -20.69 -2.64 -18.89
CA ALA A 225 -20.15 -1.40 -18.33
C ALA A 225 -20.56 -1.22 -16.87
N GLN A 226 -21.83 -1.49 -16.54
CA GLN A 226 -22.33 -1.46 -15.15
C GLN A 226 -21.63 -2.48 -14.26
N ILE A 227 -21.40 -3.71 -14.75
CA ILE A 227 -20.66 -4.74 -14.02
C ILE A 227 -19.24 -4.25 -13.72
N ARG A 228 -18.49 -3.75 -14.72
CA ARG A 228 -17.14 -3.22 -14.53
C ARG A 228 -17.10 -2.10 -13.49
N GLU A 229 -18.07 -1.20 -13.54
CA GLU A 229 -18.20 -0.12 -12.56
C GLU A 229 -18.45 -0.64 -11.13
N ARG A 230 -19.36 -1.62 -10.98
CA ARG A 230 -19.62 -2.26 -9.70
C ARG A 230 -18.40 -3.02 -9.18
N THR A 231 -17.66 -3.71 -10.05
CA THR A 231 -16.41 -4.39 -9.67
C THR A 231 -15.37 -3.39 -9.17
N ARG A 232 -15.20 -2.23 -9.83
CA ARG A 232 -14.31 -1.16 -9.33
C ARG A 232 -14.71 -0.67 -7.94
N LYS A 233 -16.00 -0.41 -7.72
CA LYS A 233 -16.52 0.00 -6.40
C LYS A 233 -16.29 -1.10 -5.35
N MET A 234 -16.50 -2.35 -5.70
CA MET A 234 -16.24 -3.48 -4.81
C MET A 234 -14.75 -3.57 -4.44
N MET A 235 -13.83 -3.41 -5.40
CA MET A 235 -12.39 -3.38 -5.11
C MET A 235 -12.02 -2.25 -4.15
N ALA A 236 -12.60 -1.06 -4.33
CA ALA A 236 -12.38 0.07 -3.42
C ALA A 236 -12.86 -0.22 -1.99
N VAL A 237 -14.05 -0.81 -1.85
CA VAL A 237 -14.59 -1.22 -0.54
C VAL A 237 -13.74 -2.32 0.09
N VAL A 238 -13.25 -3.29 -0.69
CA VAL A 238 -12.35 -4.34 -0.19
C VAL A 238 -11.03 -3.72 0.31
N ALA A 239 -10.46 -2.77 -0.43
CA ALA A 239 -9.26 -2.06 0.00
C ALA A 239 -9.49 -1.25 1.29
N GLU A 240 -10.61 -0.54 1.40
CA GLU A 240 -10.99 0.17 2.63
C GLU A 240 -11.14 -0.81 3.81
N LEU A 241 -11.80 -1.96 3.59
CA LEU A 241 -11.94 -2.98 4.62
C LEU A 241 -10.58 -3.53 5.06
N SER A 242 -9.67 -3.79 4.13
CA SER A 242 -8.31 -4.25 4.46
C SER A 242 -7.53 -3.23 5.27
N MET A 243 -7.65 -1.94 4.97
CA MET A 243 -7.05 -0.87 5.78
C MET A 243 -7.62 -0.85 7.20
N ARG A 244 -8.95 -0.91 7.34
CA ARG A 244 -9.62 -0.94 8.65
C ARG A 244 -9.26 -2.18 9.44
N GLN A 245 -9.13 -3.32 8.77
CA GLN A 245 -8.70 -4.57 9.42
C GLN A 245 -7.27 -4.45 9.95
N ALA A 246 -6.35 -3.85 9.19
CA ALA A 246 -5.00 -3.57 9.65
C ALA A 246 -4.99 -2.63 10.85
N GLU A 247 -5.77 -1.54 10.81
CA GLU A 247 -5.94 -0.61 11.94
C GLU A 247 -6.48 -1.34 13.20
N CYS A 248 -7.52 -2.17 13.05
CA CYS A 248 -8.04 -2.97 14.15
C CYS A 248 -6.98 -3.92 14.74
N MET A 249 -6.16 -4.56 13.90
CA MET A 249 -5.07 -5.42 14.37
C MET A 249 -4.01 -4.64 15.15
N THR A 250 -3.65 -3.44 14.70
CA THR A 250 -2.71 -2.57 15.42
C THR A 250 -3.27 -2.13 16.78
N LEU A 251 -4.53 -1.69 16.83
CA LEU A 251 -5.18 -1.29 18.08
C LEU A 251 -5.35 -2.47 19.04
N GLN A 252 -5.63 -3.66 18.54
CA GLN A 252 -5.68 -4.88 19.37
C GLN A 252 -4.32 -5.23 19.97
N GLN A 253 -3.23 -5.01 19.21
CA GLN A 253 -1.88 -5.21 19.70
C GLN A 253 -1.52 -4.18 20.78
N GLU A 254 -1.82 -2.90 20.55
CA GLU A 254 -1.63 -1.83 21.54
C GLU A 254 -2.43 -2.07 22.82
N MET A 255 -3.68 -2.50 22.71
CA MET A 255 -4.50 -2.89 23.85
C MET A 255 -3.82 -3.97 24.68
N LYS A 256 -3.37 -5.07 24.06
CA LYS A 256 -2.69 -6.16 24.75
C LYS A 256 -1.39 -5.71 25.42
N GLU A 257 -0.63 -4.83 24.77
CA GLU A 257 0.58 -4.25 25.35
C GLU A 257 0.26 -3.38 26.56
N LYS A 258 -0.81 -2.58 26.49
CA LYS A 258 -1.27 -1.75 27.62
C LYS A 258 -1.85 -2.57 28.76
N GLU A 259 -2.60 -3.63 28.47
CA GLU A 259 -3.08 -4.60 29.47
C GLU A 259 -1.89 -5.26 30.19
N LEU A 260 -0.88 -5.72 29.44
CA LEU A 260 0.33 -6.28 30.03
C LEU A 260 1.08 -5.25 30.88
N GLN A 261 1.20 -4.00 30.41
CA GLN A 261 1.79 -2.92 31.20
C GLN A 261 1.02 -2.69 32.51
N LEU A 262 -0.30 -2.66 32.45
CA LEU A 262 -1.15 -2.50 33.64
C LEU A 262 -0.99 -3.66 34.62
N ASP A 263 -0.99 -4.90 34.15
CA ASP A 263 -0.77 -6.09 34.98
C ASP A 263 0.57 -6.04 35.70
N LEU A 264 1.64 -5.62 35.00
CA LEU A 264 2.96 -5.42 35.60
C LEU A 264 2.92 -4.31 36.66
N CYS A 265 2.29 -3.17 36.34
CA CYS A 265 2.15 -2.06 37.28
C CYS A 265 1.39 -2.49 38.55
N GLN A 266 0.29 -3.24 38.40
CA GLN A 266 -0.50 -3.75 39.52
C GLN A 266 0.34 -4.66 40.41
N ARG A 267 1.09 -5.60 39.85
CA ARG A 267 1.98 -6.48 40.61
C ARG A 267 3.07 -5.70 41.36
N SER A 268 3.66 -4.68 40.73
CA SER A 268 4.65 -3.82 41.39
C SER A 268 4.04 -3.08 42.59
N VAL A 269 2.83 -2.54 42.42
CA VAL A 269 2.09 -1.87 43.50
C VAL A 269 1.73 -2.82 44.63
N GLU A 270 1.28 -4.04 44.32
CA GLU A 270 1.01 -5.09 45.32
C GLU A 270 2.26 -5.45 46.14
N GLN A 271 3.45 -5.31 45.55
CA GLN A 271 4.74 -5.52 46.21
C GLN A 271 5.25 -4.26 46.95
N GLY A 272 4.49 -3.16 46.93
CA GLY A 272 4.88 -1.88 47.54
C GLY A 272 5.93 -1.10 46.76
N LEU A 273 6.19 -1.49 45.51
CA LEU A 273 7.11 -0.79 44.59
C LEU A 273 6.34 0.22 43.73
N PRO A 274 7.04 1.21 43.13
CA PRO A 274 6.44 2.15 42.20
C PRO A 274 5.76 1.43 41.02
N PRO A 275 4.59 1.92 40.53
CA PRO A 275 3.87 1.27 39.45
C PRO A 275 4.67 1.18 38.13
N SER A 276 5.50 2.18 37.83
CA SER A 276 6.37 2.20 36.65
C SER A 276 7.52 3.17 36.87
N ASP A 277 8.67 2.90 36.26
CA ASP A 277 9.87 3.76 36.30
C ASP A 277 9.56 5.20 35.85
N ASN A 278 8.65 5.40 34.89
CA ASN A 278 8.30 6.75 34.45
C ASN A 278 7.54 7.51 35.56
N ILE A 279 6.62 6.83 36.25
CA ILE A 279 5.84 7.40 37.36
C ILE A 279 6.76 7.70 38.55
N GLU A 280 7.72 6.82 38.82
CA GLU A 280 8.74 7.07 39.84
C GLU A 280 9.58 8.31 39.51
N ASN A 281 10.04 8.43 38.28
CA ASN A 281 10.81 9.58 37.82
C ASN A 281 10.02 10.89 37.87
N GLU A 282 8.74 10.87 37.50
CA GLU A 282 7.83 12.00 37.62
C GLU A 282 7.60 12.39 39.08
N TRP A 283 7.40 11.41 39.97
CA TRP A 283 7.26 11.68 41.41
C TRP A 283 8.53 12.29 42.01
N LEU A 284 9.70 11.75 41.67
CA LEU A 284 11.00 12.31 42.05
C LEU A 284 11.21 13.72 41.50
N ARG A 285 10.68 14.02 40.31
CA ARG A 285 10.67 15.38 39.75
C ARG A 285 9.77 16.32 40.56
N CYS A 286 8.55 15.91 40.89
CA CYS A 286 7.64 16.68 41.73
C CYS A 286 8.21 16.96 43.13
N LEU A 287 8.88 15.98 43.75
CA LEU A 287 9.57 16.19 45.03
C LEU A 287 10.67 17.23 44.94
N ARG A 288 11.49 17.17 43.88
CA ARG A 288 12.53 18.18 43.62
C ARG A 288 11.93 19.58 43.39
N ASP A 289 10.81 19.65 42.69
CA ASP A 289 10.11 20.91 42.44
C ASP A 289 9.46 21.47 43.71
N GLN A 290 8.88 20.61 44.54
CA GLN A 290 8.32 20.99 45.84
C GLN A 290 9.42 21.50 46.77
N HIS A 291 10.56 20.82 46.84
CA HIS A 291 11.69 21.26 47.63
C HIS A 291 12.25 22.61 47.14
N ARG A 292 12.31 22.82 45.81
CA ARG A 292 12.68 24.12 45.23
C ARG A 292 11.69 25.22 45.58
N ARG A 293 10.38 24.95 45.56
CA ARG A 293 9.35 25.92 45.95
C ARG A 293 9.40 26.24 47.44
N GLN A 294 9.63 25.25 48.30
CA GLN A 294 9.81 25.47 49.73
C GLN A 294 11.01 26.36 50.03
N LEU A 295 12.16 26.10 49.37
CA LEU A 295 13.33 26.96 49.47
C LEU A 295 13.01 28.38 49.00
N ALA A 296 12.31 28.53 47.86
CA ALA A 296 11.91 29.84 47.34
C ALA A 296 10.90 30.59 48.25
N GLU A 297 9.99 29.88 48.91
CA GLU A 297 9.07 30.46 49.90
C GLU A 297 9.82 30.86 51.18
N GLU A 298 10.70 30.01 51.73
CA GLU A 298 11.57 30.39 52.86
C GLU A 298 12.42 31.62 52.52
N ASP A 299 12.92 31.66 51.29
CA ASP A 299 13.66 32.76 50.70
C ASP A 299 12.84 34.06 50.58
N GLU A 300 11.58 33.99 50.14
CA GLU A 300 10.64 35.12 50.14
C GLU A 300 10.26 35.58 51.55
N TRP A 301 10.06 34.66 52.49
CA TRP A 301 9.78 34.97 53.91
C TRP A 301 10.98 35.66 54.59
N ASN A 302 12.19 35.38 54.13
CA ASN A 302 13.43 36.03 54.60
C ASN A 302 13.70 37.37 53.90
N HIS A 303 12.83 37.80 52.98
CA HIS A 303 12.95 39.04 52.23
C HIS A 303 12.21 40.18 52.93
N LEU A 304 12.95 41.19 53.40
CA LEU A 304 12.33 42.40 53.96
C LEU A 304 11.68 43.24 52.84
N PRO A 305 10.65 44.07 53.14
CA PRO A 305 10.01 44.98 52.18
C PRO A 305 10.96 45.97 51.47
N ASN A 306 12.19 46.13 51.99
CA ASN A 306 13.23 47.00 51.44
C ASN A 306 14.23 46.27 50.52
N GLY A 307 14.00 44.98 50.22
CA GLY A 307 14.80 44.22 49.26
C GLY A 307 16.03 43.50 49.81
N VAL A 308 16.21 43.44 51.14
CA VAL A 308 17.39 42.88 51.79
C VAL A 308 17.03 41.56 52.49
N TYR A 309 17.88 40.55 52.29
CA TYR A 309 17.75 39.24 52.93
C TYR A 309 18.17 39.26 54.39
N THR A 310 17.37 38.63 55.26
CA THR A 310 17.73 38.47 56.69
C THR A 310 17.48 37.06 57.17
N THR A 311 18.43 36.49 57.92
CA THR A 311 18.31 35.19 58.59
C THR A 311 17.85 35.31 60.06
N ALA A 312 17.39 36.49 60.48
CA ALA A 312 16.94 36.74 61.84
C ALA A 312 15.46 36.36 62.00
N GLU A 313 15.12 35.58 63.04
CA GLU A 313 13.74 35.21 63.34
C GLU A 313 12.84 36.47 63.50
N LEU A 314 11.72 36.50 62.76
CA LEU A 314 10.72 37.57 62.88
C LEU A 314 10.15 37.58 64.29
N ARG A 315 10.24 38.73 64.98
CA ARG A 315 9.68 38.89 66.32
C ARG A 315 8.15 38.88 66.24
N PRO A 316 7.44 38.12 67.09
CA PRO A 316 5.99 38.21 67.19
C PRO A 316 5.57 39.65 67.51
N ASN A 317 4.80 40.29 66.63
CA ASN A 317 4.40 41.70 66.74
C ASN A 317 2.96 41.88 67.27
N ALA A 318 2.23 40.78 67.46
CA ALA A 318 0.87 40.77 68.00
C ALA A 318 0.67 39.56 68.93
N TYR A 319 -0.27 39.69 69.86
CA TYR A 319 -0.76 38.60 70.70
C TYR A 319 -2.26 38.42 70.50
N ILE A 320 -2.76 37.23 70.86
CA ILE A 320 -4.19 36.94 70.88
C ILE A 320 -4.62 36.95 72.36
N PRO A 321 -5.39 37.96 72.81
CA PRO A 321 -5.92 37.99 74.17
C PRO A 321 -6.90 36.84 74.40
N THR A 322 -6.77 36.12 75.50
CA THR A 322 -7.63 34.96 75.83
C THR A 322 -9.02 35.35 76.34
N ASP A 323 -9.20 36.63 76.71
CA ASP A 323 -10.39 37.15 77.37
C ASP A 323 -11.37 37.90 76.44
N ASP A 324 -11.07 37.99 75.14
CA ASP A 324 -11.96 38.63 74.14
C ASP A 324 -12.77 37.57 73.35
N PRO A 325 -14.06 37.83 73.06
CA PRO A 325 -14.94 36.84 72.39
C PRO A 325 -14.60 36.58 70.91
N LEU A 326 -13.68 37.34 70.33
CA LEU A 326 -13.21 37.19 68.94
C LEU A 326 -11.68 37.13 68.93
N PRO A 327 -11.06 36.11 68.31
CA PRO A 327 -9.60 35.94 68.29
C PRO A 327 -8.96 36.86 67.24
N VAL A 328 -9.01 38.17 67.46
CA VAL A 328 -8.37 39.16 66.59
C VAL A 328 -6.98 39.51 67.15
N PRO A 329 -5.89 39.34 66.38
CA PRO A 329 -4.55 39.70 66.84
C PRO A 329 -4.44 41.19 67.20
N LYS A 330 -3.99 41.49 68.42
CA LYS A 330 -3.71 42.86 68.87
C LYS A 330 -2.20 43.11 68.89
N HIS A 331 -1.78 44.22 68.30
CA HIS A 331 -0.37 44.62 68.25
C HIS A 331 0.15 44.94 69.65
N TYR A 332 1.40 44.59 69.92
CA TYR A 332 2.05 45.03 71.15
C TYR A 332 2.25 46.55 71.11
N GLY A 333 1.76 47.25 72.14
CA GLY A 333 1.95 48.70 72.28
C GLY A 333 3.39 49.08 72.65
N ALA A 334 3.60 50.27 73.22
CA ALA A 334 4.92 50.77 73.63
C ALA A 334 5.69 49.84 74.60
N LEU A 335 4.99 48.92 75.27
CA LEU A 335 5.53 47.91 76.19
C LEU A 335 5.53 46.52 75.55
N ALA A 336 6.16 46.37 74.39
CA ALA A 336 6.25 45.07 73.73
C ALA A 336 7.14 44.10 74.53
N PRO A 337 6.72 42.82 74.69
CA PRO A 337 7.53 41.82 75.36
C PRO A 337 8.82 41.57 74.56
N PHE A 338 9.95 41.83 75.20
CA PHE A 338 11.27 41.56 74.65
C PHE A 338 11.64 40.10 74.94
N LYS A 339 11.85 39.29 73.90
CA LYS A 339 12.47 37.96 74.04
C LYS A 339 13.96 38.18 74.33
N PRO A 340 14.47 37.82 75.53
CA PRO A 340 15.90 37.93 75.83
C PRO A 340 16.68 37.09 74.84
N THR A 341 17.75 37.66 74.28
CA THR A 341 18.68 36.88 73.45
C THR A 341 19.23 35.73 74.28
N GLU A 342 19.18 34.52 73.74
CA GLU A 342 19.78 33.38 74.43
C GLU A 342 21.26 33.68 74.70
N PRO A 343 21.76 33.38 75.92
CA PRO A 343 23.11 33.70 76.29
C PRO A 343 24.08 32.95 75.39
N GLY A 344 24.72 33.67 74.46
CA GLY A 344 25.77 33.11 73.63
C GLY A 344 26.90 32.55 74.50
N ALA A 345 27.66 31.59 73.96
CA ALA A 345 28.68 30.81 74.67
C ALA A 345 29.78 31.62 75.43
N ASN A 346 29.81 32.96 75.28
CA ASN A 346 30.78 33.89 75.87
C ASN A 346 30.40 34.52 77.22
N ILE A 347 29.28 34.17 77.87
CA ILE A 347 28.82 34.81 79.13
C ILE A 347 29.53 34.31 80.42
N ARG A 348 30.69 33.68 80.33
CA ARG A 348 31.41 33.12 81.50
C ARG A 348 31.98 34.17 82.48
N HIS A 349 31.90 35.47 82.19
CA HIS A 349 32.61 36.52 82.94
C HIS A 349 31.73 37.59 83.64
N ILE A 350 30.40 37.48 83.64
CA ILE A 350 29.52 38.46 84.30
C ILE A 350 29.22 38.02 85.75
N ARG A 351 29.74 38.76 86.75
CA ARG A 351 29.44 38.56 88.18
C ARG A 351 28.26 39.43 88.62
N LYS A 352 27.25 38.85 89.26
CA LYS A 352 26.08 39.59 89.78
C LYS A 352 26.49 40.48 90.97
N PRO A 353 26.02 41.74 91.05
CA PRO A 353 26.31 42.61 92.21
C PRO A 353 25.58 42.10 93.47
N LYS A 354 26.23 42.22 94.63
CA LYS A 354 25.63 41.91 95.94
C LYS A 354 24.82 43.11 96.42
N ASN A 355 23.53 42.92 96.65
CA ASN A 355 22.66 43.96 97.23
C ASN A 355 23.01 44.15 98.71
N LYS A 356 23.17 45.40 99.15
CA LYS A 356 23.30 45.74 100.58
C LYS A 356 21.90 45.81 101.22
N PRO A 357 21.74 45.33 102.47
CA PRO A 357 20.47 45.50 103.19
C PRO A 357 20.21 46.99 103.45
N ILE A 358 18.96 47.39 103.25
CA ILE A 358 18.46 48.73 103.53
C ILE A 358 18.11 48.74 105.03
N GLU A 359 18.66 49.69 105.79
CA GLU A 359 18.20 49.98 107.15
C GLU A 359 17.04 50.99 107.09
N ILE A 360 15.97 50.64 107.81
CA ILE A 360 14.67 51.29 108.05
C ILE A 360 13.57 50.95 107.04
#